data_AF-A0A3B9ZVV6-F1
#
_entry.id   AF-A0A3B9ZVV6-F1
#
_cell.length_a   1.000
_cell.length_b   1.000
_cell.length_c   1.000
_cell.angle_alpha   90.00
_cell.angle_beta   90.00
_cell.angle_gamma   90.00
#
_symmetry.space_group_name_H-M   'P 1'
#
loop_
_entity.id
_entity.type
_entity.pdbx_description
1 polymer ?
#
loop_
_entity_poly.entity_id
_entity_poly.type
_entity_poly.pdbx_seq_one_letter_code
_entity_poly.pdbx_strand_id
1 'polypeptide(L)'
;QRLIKNSGAQITVTDPAGRIGSHTEIKEAIRAIEHDVPHHITLSNHQVIDEQFILQFQLMVISTEGWKKVIDSRPSWLKQTPSILILQA
;
A
#
# COMPACT_ATOMS: atom_id res chain seq x y z
N GLN A 1 -6.79 -6.62 -7.99
CA GLN A 1 -6.76 -7.20 -9.35
C GLN A 1 -7.15 -6.21 -10.46
N ARG A 2 -8.34 -5.57 -10.43
CA ARG A 2 -8.80 -4.70 -11.53
C ARG A 2 -7.83 -3.55 -11.88
N LEU A 3 -7.24 -2.90 -10.88
CA LEU A 3 -6.26 -1.83 -11.11
C LEU A 3 -5.09 -2.32 -11.97
N ILE A 4 -4.45 -3.43 -11.59
CA ILE A 4 -3.36 -4.04 -12.35
C ILE A 4 -3.82 -4.38 -13.77
N LYS A 5 -4.96 -5.07 -13.91
CA LYS A 5 -5.47 -5.52 -15.23
C LYS A 5 -5.82 -4.36 -16.17
N ASN A 6 -6.29 -3.23 -15.64
CA ASN A 6 -6.76 -2.11 -16.44
C ASN A 6 -5.66 -1.07 -16.75
N SER A 7 -4.62 -0.97 -15.92
CA SER A 7 -3.58 0.05 -16.09
C SER A 7 -2.14 -0.47 -16.14
N GLY A 8 -1.92 -1.78 -15.97
CA GLY A 8 -0.57 -2.34 -15.84
C GLY A 8 0.16 -1.86 -14.58
N ALA A 9 -0.57 -1.38 -13.57
CA ALA A 9 0.02 -0.80 -12.38
C ALA A 9 0.89 -1.81 -11.61
N GLN A 10 2.06 -1.34 -11.18
CA GLN A 10 2.91 -2.00 -10.20
C GLN A 10 2.44 -1.64 -8.80
N ILE A 11 2.14 -2.65 -7.97
CA ILE A 11 1.59 -2.47 -6.63
C ILE A 11 2.62 -2.87 -5.58
N THR A 12 2.88 -1.98 -4.64
CA THR A 12 3.61 -2.32 -3.41
C THR A 12 2.65 -2.27 -2.24
N VAL A 13 2.59 -3.37 -1.49
CA VAL A 13 1.82 -3.48 -0.25
C VAL A 13 2.78 -3.31 0.91
N THR A 14 2.56 -2.27 1.71
CA THR A 14 3.37 -1.99 2.91
C THR A 14 2.52 -2.21 4.15
N ASP A 15 3.13 -2.80 5.17
CA ASP A 15 2.48 -3.08 6.45
C ASP A 15 3.36 -2.64 7.63
N PRO A 16 3.35 -1.34 7.96
CA PRO A 16 4.15 -0.81 9.06
C PRO A 16 3.75 -1.40 10.43
N ALA A 17 2.55 -1.99 10.53
CA ALA A 17 2.00 -2.52 11.77
C ALA A 17 2.10 -4.06 11.89
N GLY A 18 2.68 -4.75 10.89
CA GLY A 18 2.88 -6.21 10.91
C GLY A 18 1.58 -7.04 10.87
N ARG A 19 0.45 -6.46 10.45
CA ARG A 19 -0.88 -7.10 10.40
C ARG A 19 -1.03 -8.16 9.31
N ILE A 20 -0.32 -8.04 8.18
CA ILE A 20 -0.33 -9.03 7.10
C ILE A 20 0.26 -10.35 7.59
N GLY A 21 1.28 -10.29 8.44
CA GLY A 21 1.89 -11.45 9.08
C GLY A 21 0.89 -12.30 9.85
N SER A 22 -0.03 -11.66 10.57
CA SER A 22 -1.02 -12.28 11.45
C SER A 22 -2.32 -12.73 10.77
N HIS A 23 -2.58 -12.33 9.51
CA HIS A 23 -3.84 -12.61 8.83
C HIS A 23 -3.64 -13.44 7.56
N THR A 24 -3.96 -14.74 7.66
CA THR A 24 -3.86 -15.70 6.55
C THR A 24 -4.70 -15.29 5.34
N GLU A 25 -5.90 -14.75 5.56
CA GLU A 25 -6.78 -14.31 4.48
C GLU A 25 -6.14 -13.24 3.57
N ILE A 26 -5.43 -12.27 4.16
CA ILE A 26 -4.74 -11.23 3.40
C ILE A 26 -3.58 -11.84 2.60
N LYS A 27 -2.84 -12.77 3.19
CA LYS A 27 -1.75 -13.48 2.49
C LYS A 27 -2.26 -14.28 1.31
N GLU A 28 -3.36 -15.02 1.46
CA GLU A 28 -3.96 -15.78 0.37
C GLU A 28 -4.52 -14.87 -0.72
N ALA A 29 -5.13 -13.74 -0.36
CA ALA A 29 -5.59 -12.75 -1.34
C ALA A 29 -4.43 -12.19 -2.17
N ILE A 30 -3.28 -11.88 -1.54
CA ILE A 30 -2.08 -11.42 -2.25
C ILE A 30 -1.51 -12.52 -3.14
N ARG A 31 -1.44 -13.77 -2.64
CA ARG A 31 -0.99 -14.93 -3.44
C ARG A 31 -1.87 -15.16 -4.67
N ALA A 32 -3.19 -15.03 -4.53
CA ALA A 32 -4.11 -15.15 -5.66
C ALA A 32 -3.88 -14.05 -6.70
N ILE A 33 -3.58 -12.82 -6.27
CA ILE A 33 -3.23 -11.72 -7.19
C ILE A 33 -1.92 -12.02 -7.94
N GLU A 34 -0.88 -12.48 -7.23
CA GLU A 34 0.43 -12.80 -7.84
C GLU A 34 0.33 -14.00 -8.80
N HIS A 35 -0.51 -15.00 -8.49
CA HIS A 35 -0.78 -16.11 -9.40
C HIS A 35 -1.45 -15.63 -10.71
N ASP A 36 -2.42 -14.74 -10.60
CA ASP A 36 -3.18 -14.21 -11.75
C ASP A 36 -2.36 -13.20 -12.57
N VAL A 37 -1.51 -12.40 -11.92
CA VAL A 37 -0.70 -11.36 -12.57
C VAL A 37 0.71 -11.32 -11.95
N PRO A 38 1.62 -12.20 -12.42
CA PRO A 38 2.97 -12.31 -11.85
C PRO A 38 3.76 -11.01 -11.98
N HIS A 39 4.64 -10.74 -11.02
CA HIS A 39 5.57 -9.60 -11.01
C HIS A 39 4.89 -8.22 -11.02
N HIS A 40 3.63 -8.14 -10.59
CA HIS A 40 2.91 -6.87 -10.47
C HIS A 40 2.56 -6.50 -9.03
N ILE A 41 2.80 -7.39 -8.07
CA ILE A 41 2.61 -7.11 -6.65
C ILE A 41 3.86 -7.47 -5.84
N THR A 42 4.30 -6.54 -5.00
CA THR A 42 5.43 -6.72 -4.08
C THR A 42 4.98 -6.44 -2.67
N LEU A 43 5.38 -7.30 -1.72
CA LEU A 43 5.24 -7.07 -0.29
C LEU A 43 6.49 -6.36 0.22
N SER A 44 6.34 -5.12 0.68
CA SER A 44 7.42 -4.36 1.28
C SER A 44 7.50 -4.65 2.77
N ASN A 45 8.65 -5.15 3.21
CA ASN A 45 8.98 -5.30 4.63
C ASN A 45 9.48 -3.99 5.26
N HIS A 46 9.40 -2.88 4.53
CA HIS A 46 9.88 -1.59 4.99
C HIS A 46 8.99 -1.08 6.11
N GLN A 47 9.52 -1.05 7.34
CA GLN A 47 8.77 -0.67 8.54
C GLN A 47 8.58 0.84 8.67
N VAL A 48 9.50 1.63 8.11
CA VAL A 48 9.49 3.09 8.24
C VAL A 48 9.21 3.71 6.89
N ILE A 49 8.09 4.40 6.75
CA ILE A 49 7.80 5.14 5.53
C ILE A 49 8.55 6.48 5.61
N ASP A 50 9.49 6.71 4.70
CA ASP A 50 10.24 7.95 4.59
C ASP A 50 9.93 8.70 3.27
N GLU A 51 10.55 9.87 3.11
CA GLU A 51 10.37 10.75 1.96
C GLU A 51 10.78 10.07 0.65
N GLN A 52 11.94 9.40 0.65
CA GLN A 52 12.47 8.75 -0.55
C GLN A 52 11.60 7.58 -0.99
N PHE A 53 11.07 6.82 -0.03
CA PHE A 53 10.15 5.73 -0.27
C PHE A 53 8.84 6.25 -0.88
N ILE A 54 8.22 7.27 -0.27
CA ILE A 54 6.94 7.82 -0.76
C ILE A 54 7.05 8.37 -2.19
N LEU A 55 8.17 9.00 -2.54
CA LEU A 55 8.42 9.55 -3.87
C LEU A 55 8.52 8.49 -4.98
N GLN A 56 8.67 7.20 -4.64
CA GLN A 56 8.67 6.11 -5.63
C GLN A 56 7.27 5.81 -6.17
N PHE A 57 6.22 6.30 -5.51
CA PHE A 57 4.84 5.96 -5.81
C PHE A 57 4.10 7.13 -6.45
N GLN A 58 3.18 6.82 -7.36
CA GLN A 58 2.30 7.81 -8.00
C GLN A 58 0.92 7.87 -7.34
N LEU A 59 0.53 6.80 -6.64
CA LEU A 59 -0.75 6.65 -5.97
C LEU A 59 -0.57 5.88 -4.65
N MET A 60 -1.13 6.43 -3.57
CA MET A 60 -1.30 5.75 -2.30
C MET A 60 -2.77 5.36 -2.13
N VAL A 61 -3.04 4.11 -1.76
CA VAL A 61 -4.38 3.64 -1.40
C VAL A 61 -4.40 3.35 0.08
N ILE A 62 -5.31 4.00 0.81
CA ILE A 62 -5.36 3.92 2.27
C ILE A 62 -6.82 3.97 2.75
N SER A 63 -7.13 3.32 3.87
CA SER A 63 -8.46 3.45 4.48
C SER A 63 -8.63 4.82 5.16
N THR A 64 -9.87 5.26 5.35
CA THR A 64 -10.16 6.49 6.11
C THR A 64 -9.55 6.45 7.53
N GLU A 65 -9.59 5.30 8.21
CA GLU A 65 -8.97 5.12 9.52
C GLU A 65 -7.44 5.23 9.46
N GLY A 66 -6.81 4.60 8.46
CA GLY A 66 -5.36 4.67 8.26
C GLY A 66 -4.91 6.10 7.95
N TRP A 67 -5.66 6.82 7.12
CA TRP A 67 -5.37 8.20 6.77
C TRP A 67 -5.41 9.13 7.98
N LYS A 68 -6.39 8.94 8.87
CA LYS A 68 -6.46 9.69 10.13
C LYS A 68 -5.20 9.48 10.97
N LYS A 69 -4.73 8.23 11.11
CA LYS A 69 -3.48 7.92 11.85
C LYS A 69 -2.25 8.60 11.22
N VAL A 70 -2.17 8.62 9.89
CA VAL A 70 -1.09 9.31 9.17
C VAL A 70 -1.09 10.80 9.51
N ILE A 71 -2.24 11.47 9.40
CA ILE A 71 -2.35 12.90 9.73
C ILE A 71 -1.96 13.18 11.19
N ASP A 72 -2.46 12.35 12.11
CA ASP A 72 -2.20 12.52 13.55
C ASP A 72 -0.70 12.38 13.88
N SER A 73 0.01 11.49 13.17
CA SER A 73 1.45 11.27 13.35
C SER A 73 2.35 12.34 12.71
N ARG A 74 1.80 13.22 11.85
CA ARG A 74 2.50 14.31 11.15
C ARG A 74 3.88 13.90 10.58
N PRO A 75 3.95 12.87 9.72
CA PRO A 75 5.22 12.41 9.19
C PRO A 75 5.84 13.47 8.27
N SER A 76 7.17 13.48 8.17
CA SER A 76 7.88 14.47 7.35
C SER A 76 7.49 14.38 5.86
N TRP A 77 7.22 13.17 5.38
CA TRP A 77 6.79 12.89 4.00
C TRP A 77 5.37 13.33 3.65
N LEU A 78 4.54 13.76 4.63
CA LEU A 78 3.13 14.11 4.37
C LEU A 78 2.98 15.17 3.27
N LYS A 79 3.92 16.11 3.21
CA LYS A 79 3.94 17.20 2.22
C LYS A 79 4.31 16.76 0.81
N GLN A 80 4.91 15.58 0.67
CA GLN A 80 5.41 15.01 -0.57
C GLN A 80 4.57 13.81 -0.99
N THR A 81 3.35 13.70 -0.44
CA THR A 81 2.46 12.58 -0.72
C THR A 81 2.09 12.54 -2.20
N PRO A 82 2.04 11.33 -2.80
CA PRO A 82 1.47 11.14 -4.12
C PRO A 82 -0.04 11.44 -4.10
N SER A 83 -0.70 11.21 -5.24
CA SER A 83 -2.18 11.15 -5.23
C SER A 83 -2.65 10.12 -4.20
N ILE A 84 -3.70 10.44 -3.45
CA ILE A 84 -4.24 9.56 -2.42
C ILE A 84 -5.67 9.15 -2.79
N LEU A 85 -5.91 7.85 -2.84
CA LEU A 85 -7.25 7.28 -2.89
C LEU A 85 -7.62 6.79 -1.48
N ILE A 86 -8.57 7.49 -0.87
CA ILE A 86 -9.10 7.13 0.45
C ILE A 86 -10.29 6.19 0.26
N LEU A 87 -10.20 4.99 0.83
CA LEU A 87 -11.28 4.01 0.83
C LEU A 87 -12.07 4.10 2.13
N GLN A 88 -13.37 4.32 1.99
CA GLN A 88 -14.32 4.21 3.09
C GLN A 88 -14.96 2.82 3.02
N ALA A 89 -14.75 2.02 4.06
CA ALA A 89 -15.41 0.73 4.26
C ALA A 89 -16.66 0.92 5.13
#